data_AF-A0A450ZNZ3-F1
#
_entry.id   AF-A0A450ZNZ3-F1
#
_cell.length_a   1.000
_cell.length_b   1.000
_cell.length_c   1.000
_cell.angle_alpha   90.00
_cell.angle_beta   90.00
_cell.angle_gamma   90.00
#
_symmetry.space_group_name_H-M   'P 1'
#
loop_
_entity.id
_entity.type
_entity.pdbx_description
1 polymer ?
#
loop_
_entity_poly.entity_id
_entity_poly.type
_entity_poly.pdbx_seq_one_letter_code
_entity_poly.pdbx_strand_id
1 'polypeptide(L)'
;MKEAILAFEKTSQRLYESAGSMTVDGTDNGPKFAFPMQGSRSKGIKNMQIFCFDLMLMRLCVERGIGPGFLIHDSHLFDGVDGRQVISALKVGAEIAQELEFQYIVTLNEDDAFKENIEGFDLGKHTLPVSLADATEDGGLFGIRFG
;
A
#
# COMPACT_ATOMS: atom_id res chain seq x y z
N MET A 1 6.86 16.78 -12.42
CA MET A 1 7.82 16.34 -11.38
C MET A 1 7.43 16.88 -10.01
N LYS A 2 7.13 18.18 -9.88
CA LYS A 2 6.62 18.77 -8.62
C LYS A 2 5.36 18.08 -8.09
N GLU A 3 4.42 17.72 -8.97
CA GLU A 3 3.18 17.00 -8.56
C GLU A 3 3.48 15.63 -7.94
N ALA A 4 4.44 14.89 -8.51
CA ALA A 4 4.86 13.58 -8.00
C ALA A 4 5.45 13.69 -6.59
N ILE A 5 6.32 14.67 -6.36
CA ILE A 5 6.91 14.92 -5.03
C ILE A 5 5.82 15.28 -4.02
N LEU A 6 4.91 16.19 -4.38
CA LEU A 6 3.80 16.59 -3.50
C LEU A 6 2.84 15.43 -3.21
N ALA A 7 2.54 14.58 -4.19
CA ALA A 7 1.68 13.42 -4.02
C ALA A 7 2.30 12.37 -3.09
N PHE A 8 3.61 12.13 -3.22
CA PHE A 8 4.35 11.25 -2.32
C PHE A 8 4.35 11.82 -0.89
N GLU A 9 4.73 13.09 -0.72
CA GLU A 9 4.79 13.75 0.60
C GLU A 9 3.43 13.76 1.29
N LYS A 10 2.34 14.06 0.57
CA LYS A 10 0.96 14.02 1.11
C LYS A 10 0.58 12.63 1.60
N THR A 11 0.98 11.58 0.87
CA THR A 11 0.72 10.19 1.26
C THR A 11 1.57 9.80 2.46
N SER A 12 2.86 10.12 2.43
CA SER A 12 3.79 9.83 3.52
C SER A 12 3.41 10.53 4.83
N GLN A 13 2.91 11.77 4.79
CA GLN A 13 2.45 12.52 5.97
C GLN A 13 1.27 11.84 6.68
N ARG A 14 0.48 11.05 5.95
CA ARG A 14 -0.65 10.32 6.54
C ARG A 14 -0.22 9.05 7.25
N LEU A 15 0.95 8.51 6.89
CA LEU A 15 1.51 7.30 7.50
C LEU A 15 2.51 7.59 8.61
N TYR A 16 3.22 8.72 8.53
CA TYR A 16 4.32 9.07 9.41
C TYR A 16 4.16 10.50 9.93
N GLU A 17 4.47 10.70 11.22
CA GLU A 17 4.52 12.03 11.84
C GLU A 17 5.57 12.95 11.19
N SER A 18 6.62 12.37 10.62
CA SER A 18 7.60 13.08 9.79
C SER A 18 7.47 12.62 8.34
N ALA A 19 7.05 13.53 7.46
CA ALA A 19 6.96 13.29 6.04
C ALA A 19 8.32 12.85 5.48
N GLY A 20 8.35 11.73 4.74
CA GLY A 20 9.48 11.48 3.85
C GLY A 20 9.43 12.46 2.69
N SER A 21 10.58 12.99 2.32
CA SER A 21 10.71 13.70 1.04
C SER A 21 11.10 12.70 -0.06
N MET A 22 10.83 13.06 -1.31
CA MET A 22 11.30 12.33 -2.48
C MET A 22 12.20 13.25 -3.32
N THR A 23 13.42 12.79 -3.61
CA THR A 23 14.26 13.41 -4.63
C THR A 23 14.42 12.48 -5.82
N VAL A 24 14.55 13.08 -7.01
CA VAL A 24 14.77 12.35 -8.26
C VAL A 24 15.99 12.96 -8.94
N ASP A 25 17.06 12.18 -9.01
CA ASP A 25 18.32 12.59 -9.61
C ASP A 25 18.52 11.87 -10.95
N GLY A 26 18.97 12.59 -11.98
CA GLY A 26 19.39 11.97 -13.23
C GLY A 26 20.74 11.28 -13.06
N THR A 27 20.87 10.04 -13.51
CA THR A 27 22.16 9.33 -13.58
C THR A 27 22.34 8.70 -14.96
N ASP A 28 23.58 8.31 -15.29
CA ASP A 28 23.89 7.64 -16.56
C ASP A 28 23.16 6.30 -16.73
N ASN A 29 22.66 5.72 -15.63
CA ASN A 29 21.89 4.47 -15.61
C ASN A 29 20.37 4.68 -15.46
N GLY A 30 19.89 5.92 -15.66
CA GLY A 30 18.49 6.30 -15.49
C GLY A 30 18.22 7.10 -14.20
N PRO A 31 16.95 7.42 -13.93
CA PRO A 31 16.58 8.22 -12.77
C PRO A 31 16.80 7.44 -11.46
N LYS A 32 17.46 8.06 -10.52
CA LYS A 32 17.63 7.57 -9.15
C LYS A 32 16.63 8.27 -8.24
N PHE A 33 15.78 7.47 -7.61
CA PHE A 33 14.83 7.95 -6.61
C PHE A 33 15.44 7.78 -5.22
N ALA A 34 15.39 8.83 -4.39
CA ALA A 34 15.81 8.76 -3.00
C ALA A 34 14.70 9.26 -2.08
N PHE A 35 14.52 8.52 -0.99
CA PHE A 35 13.48 8.75 0.02
C PHE A 35 14.13 8.89 1.40
N PRO A 36 14.74 10.04 1.72
CA PRO A 36 15.36 10.25 3.03
C PRO A 36 14.30 10.23 4.14
N MET A 37 14.40 9.21 5.00
CA MET A 37 13.61 9.03 6.22
C MET A 37 14.51 8.52 7.35
N GLN A 38 14.19 8.88 8.59
CA GLN A 38 14.85 8.30 9.77
C GLN A 38 14.59 6.79 9.83
N GLY A 39 15.64 5.99 9.99
CA GLY A 39 15.49 4.52 10.09
C GLY A 39 15.41 3.77 8.76
N SER A 40 15.75 4.39 7.62
CA SER A 40 15.70 3.81 6.25
C SER A 40 16.39 2.46 6.01
N ARG A 41 17.07 1.89 7.02
CA ARG A 41 17.64 0.54 6.99
C ARG A 41 16.62 -0.57 7.34
N SER A 42 15.48 -0.25 7.94
CA SER A 42 14.46 -1.26 8.28
C SER A 42 13.72 -1.77 7.03
N LYS A 43 13.39 -3.07 6.99
CA LYS A 43 12.60 -3.69 5.92
C LYS A 43 11.21 -3.03 5.82
N GLY A 44 10.52 -2.89 6.97
CA GLY A 44 9.19 -2.29 7.02
C GLY A 44 9.16 -0.83 6.53
N ILE A 45 10.18 -0.03 6.84
CA ILE A 45 10.26 1.36 6.34
C ILE A 45 10.39 1.38 4.82
N LYS A 46 11.25 0.55 4.23
CA LYS A 46 11.39 0.47 2.76
C LYS A 46 10.10 0.03 2.09
N ASN A 47 9.42 -0.95 2.67
CA ASN A 47 8.13 -1.41 2.17
C ASN A 47 7.07 -0.30 2.16
N MET A 48 7.02 0.52 3.21
CA MET A 48 6.10 1.66 3.26
C MET A 48 6.50 2.81 2.33
N GLN A 49 7.78 2.90 1.96
CA GLN A 49 8.21 3.79 0.87
C GLN A 49 7.68 3.30 -0.49
N ILE A 50 7.71 1.98 -0.74
CA ILE A 50 7.11 1.38 -1.95
C ILE A 50 5.60 1.69 -1.97
N PHE A 51 4.90 1.46 -0.86
CA PHE A 51 3.47 1.78 -0.75
C PHE A 51 3.16 3.25 -1.07
N CYS A 52 3.92 4.21 -0.52
CA CYS A 52 3.74 5.63 -0.82
C CYS A 52 4.03 5.95 -2.29
N PHE A 53 5.06 5.32 -2.86
CA PHE A 53 5.43 5.50 -4.26
C PHE A 53 4.37 4.97 -5.21
N ASP A 54 3.79 3.80 -4.93
CA ASP A 54 2.75 3.20 -5.76
C ASP A 54 1.46 4.03 -5.73
N LEU A 55 1.07 4.56 -4.57
CA LEU A 55 -0.06 5.48 -4.47
C LEU A 55 0.19 6.82 -5.15
N MET A 56 1.42 7.33 -5.11
CA MET A 56 1.83 8.49 -5.91
C MET A 56 1.66 8.22 -7.40
N LEU A 57 2.12 7.05 -7.88
CA LEU A 57 1.93 6.65 -9.28
C LEU A 57 0.45 6.54 -9.64
N MET A 58 -0.38 5.94 -8.77
CA MET A 58 -1.82 5.85 -9.00
C MET A 58 -2.47 7.22 -9.16
N ARG A 59 -2.10 8.20 -8.33
CA ARG A 59 -2.58 9.58 -8.47
C ARG A 59 -2.20 10.18 -9.84
N LEU A 60 -0.94 10.04 -10.24
CA LEU A 60 -0.48 10.56 -11.53
C LEU A 60 -1.15 9.85 -12.71
N CYS A 61 -1.43 8.54 -12.59
CA CYS A 61 -2.14 7.77 -13.60
C CYS A 61 -3.58 8.26 -13.76
N VAL A 62 -4.31 8.41 -12.65
CA VAL A 62 -5.68 8.93 -12.63
C VAL A 62 -5.74 10.35 -13.21
N GLU A 63 -4.87 11.26 -12.77
CA GLU A 63 -4.81 12.64 -13.27
C GLU A 63 -4.54 12.73 -14.77
N ARG A 64 -3.81 11.76 -15.33
CA ARG A 64 -3.48 11.68 -16.76
C ARG A 64 -4.48 10.84 -17.55
N GLY A 65 -5.47 10.24 -16.91
CA GLY A 65 -6.42 9.34 -17.55
C GLY A 65 -5.78 8.09 -18.16
N ILE A 66 -4.72 7.57 -17.53
CA ILE A 66 -3.98 6.37 -17.96
C ILE A 66 -4.03 5.28 -16.89
N GLY A 67 -3.71 4.05 -17.30
CA GLY A 67 -3.56 2.92 -16.38
C GLY A 67 -4.85 2.11 -16.20
N PRO A 68 -4.80 1.05 -15.36
CA PRO A 68 -5.82 0.02 -15.32
C PRO A 68 -7.01 0.34 -14.40
N GLY A 69 -6.97 1.43 -13.63
CA GLY A 69 -8.01 1.78 -12.67
C GLY A 69 -7.99 0.94 -11.38
N PHE A 70 -6.93 0.18 -11.13
CA PHE A 70 -6.75 -0.57 -9.89
C PHE A 70 -5.27 -0.67 -9.47
N LEU A 71 -5.04 -0.95 -8.18
CA LEU A 71 -3.74 -1.24 -7.58
C LEU A 71 -3.86 -2.50 -6.72
N ILE A 72 -2.91 -3.43 -6.85
CA ILE A 72 -2.87 -4.66 -6.08
C ILE A 72 -1.54 -4.75 -5.33
N HIS A 73 -1.60 -4.97 -4.03
CA HIS A 73 -0.43 -5.37 -3.24
C HIS A 73 -0.66 -6.73 -2.61
N ASP A 74 0.41 -7.51 -2.50
CA ASP A 74 0.39 -8.77 -1.76
C ASP A 74 0.88 -8.58 -0.32
N SER A 75 0.87 -9.67 0.45
CA SER A 75 1.26 -9.65 1.86
C SER A 75 2.72 -9.24 2.08
N HIS A 76 3.61 -9.48 1.11
CA HIS A 76 5.04 -9.16 1.24
C HIS A 76 5.30 -7.66 1.42
N LEU A 77 4.41 -6.81 0.91
CA LEU A 77 4.49 -5.38 1.15
C LEU A 77 4.36 -5.04 2.64
N PHE A 78 3.67 -5.85 3.44
CA PHE A 78 3.45 -5.57 4.86
C PHE A 78 4.40 -6.35 5.78
N ASP A 79 5.26 -7.20 5.22
CA ASP A 79 6.27 -7.96 5.97
C ASP A 79 7.19 -7.07 6.81
N GLY A 80 7.20 -7.30 8.13
CA GLY A 80 8.08 -6.59 9.06
C GLY A 80 7.72 -5.11 9.25
N VAL A 81 6.52 -4.71 8.84
CA VAL A 81 5.88 -3.43 9.18
C VAL A 81 5.20 -3.58 10.54
N ASP A 82 5.25 -2.54 11.37
CA ASP A 82 4.53 -2.53 12.65
C ASP A 82 3.01 -2.61 12.41
N GLY A 83 2.27 -3.36 13.24
CA GLY A 83 0.83 -3.58 13.03
C GLY A 83 0.02 -2.29 12.98
N ARG A 84 0.41 -1.26 13.74
CA ARG A 84 -0.25 0.06 13.71
C ARG A 84 -0.01 0.78 12.39
N GLN A 85 1.16 0.58 11.79
CA GLN A 85 1.48 1.10 10.47
C GLN A 85 0.73 0.34 9.38
N VAL A 86 0.53 -0.99 9.52
CA VAL A 86 -0.28 -1.78 8.59
C VAL A 86 -1.71 -1.25 8.55
N ILE A 87 -2.40 -1.15 9.71
CA ILE A 87 -3.80 -0.68 9.74
C ILE A 87 -3.93 0.78 9.27
N SER A 88 -2.93 1.62 9.58
CA SER A 88 -2.86 2.99 9.07
C SER A 88 -2.72 3.02 7.54
N ALA A 89 -1.85 2.18 6.97
CA ALA A 89 -1.68 2.05 5.52
C ALA A 89 -2.95 1.56 4.82
N LEU A 90 -3.66 0.58 5.41
CA LEU A 90 -4.94 0.10 4.87
C LEU A 90 -6.01 1.21 4.87
N LYS A 91 -6.11 1.98 5.96
CA LYS A 91 -6.99 3.15 6.04
C LYS A 91 -6.66 4.18 4.95
N VAL A 92 -5.38 4.54 4.84
CA VAL A 92 -4.91 5.52 3.86
C VAL A 92 -5.16 5.05 2.43
N GLY A 93 -4.91 3.76 2.15
CA GLY A 93 -5.17 3.13 0.86
C GLY A 93 -6.66 3.19 0.49
N ALA A 94 -7.56 2.83 1.42
CA ALA A 94 -9.00 2.90 1.21
C ALA A 94 -9.50 4.34 0.96
N GLU A 95 -9.03 5.30 1.75
CA GLU A 95 -9.38 6.72 1.59
C GLU A 95 -8.87 7.30 0.26
N ILE A 96 -7.66 6.93 -0.18
CA ILE A 96 -7.09 7.39 -1.46
C ILE A 96 -7.81 6.73 -2.65
N ALA A 97 -8.13 5.43 -2.55
CA ALA A 97 -8.92 4.71 -3.54
C ALA A 97 -10.29 5.36 -3.75
N GLN A 98 -10.94 5.77 -2.66
CA GLN A 98 -12.19 6.50 -2.71
C GLN A 98 -12.03 7.93 -3.28
N GLU A 99 -10.98 8.67 -2.87
CA GLU A 99 -10.72 10.04 -3.37
C GLU A 99 -10.46 10.06 -4.88
N LEU A 100 -9.73 9.07 -5.39
CA LEU A 100 -9.25 9.01 -6.77
C LEU A 100 -10.04 8.05 -7.67
N GLU A 101 -11.10 7.45 -7.16
CA GLU A 101 -12.00 6.55 -7.89
C GLU A 101 -11.28 5.37 -8.58
N PHE A 102 -10.32 4.73 -7.90
CA PHE A 102 -9.70 3.47 -8.35
C PHE A 102 -9.94 2.33 -7.34
N GLN A 103 -9.74 1.10 -7.78
CA GLN A 103 -9.88 -0.07 -6.89
C GLN A 103 -8.54 -0.40 -6.22
N TYR A 104 -8.49 -0.37 -4.89
CA TYR A 104 -7.34 -0.87 -4.14
C TYR A 104 -7.62 -2.27 -3.60
N ILE A 105 -6.80 -3.24 -3.98
CA ILE A 105 -6.91 -4.65 -3.60
C ILE A 105 -5.65 -5.03 -2.83
N VAL A 106 -5.82 -5.74 -1.73
CA VAL A 106 -4.72 -6.21 -0.91
C VAL A 106 -4.94 -7.66 -0.53
N THR A 107 -3.89 -8.48 -0.58
CA THR A 107 -3.89 -9.81 0.03
C THR A 107 -3.06 -9.78 1.30
N LEU A 108 -3.62 -10.32 2.39
CA LEU A 108 -3.00 -10.32 3.71
C LEU A 108 -3.36 -11.62 4.43
N ASN A 109 -2.47 -12.07 5.31
CA ASN A 109 -2.83 -13.08 6.30
C ASN A 109 -3.81 -12.47 7.30
N GLU A 110 -4.79 -13.26 7.73
CA GLU A 110 -5.83 -12.81 8.67
C GLU A 110 -5.22 -12.29 9.99
N ASP A 111 -4.23 -13.01 10.52
CA ASP A 111 -3.49 -12.64 11.73
C ASP A 111 -2.82 -11.27 11.63
N ASP A 112 -2.26 -10.93 10.46
CA ASP A 112 -1.61 -9.63 10.23
C ASP A 112 -2.64 -8.53 9.99
N ALA A 113 -3.72 -8.84 9.27
CA ALA A 113 -4.78 -7.90 8.90
C ALA A 113 -5.55 -7.38 10.12
N PHE A 114 -5.83 -8.24 11.10
CA PHE A 114 -6.66 -7.91 12.27
C PHE A 114 -5.86 -7.76 13.57
N LYS A 115 -4.52 -7.66 13.47
CA LYS A 115 -3.63 -7.51 14.62
C LYS A 115 -3.88 -6.25 15.44
N GLU A 116 -4.22 -5.16 14.76
CA GLU A 116 -4.41 -3.83 15.33
C GLU A 116 -5.67 -3.19 14.74
N ASN A 117 -6.25 -2.24 15.47
CA ASN A 117 -7.36 -1.43 14.99
C ASN A 117 -7.03 0.07 15.11
N ILE A 118 -7.79 0.89 14.39
CA ILE A 118 -7.67 2.34 14.47
C ILE A 118 -9.07 2.98 14.44
N GLU A 119 -9.24 4.05 15.20
CA GLU A 119 -10.52 4.74 15.28
C GLU A 119 -10.99 5.26 13.91
N GLY A 120 -12.28 5.09 13.63
CA GLY A 120 -12.93 5.55 12.40
C GLY A 120 -12.60 4.72 11.16
N PHE A 121 -11.92 3.57 11.29
CA PHE A 121 -11.69 2.65 10.18
C PHE A 121 -11.97 1.21 10.59
N ASP A 122 -12.94 0.61 9.92
CA ASP A 122 -13.36 -0.78 10.15
C ASP A 122 -12.95 -1.62 8.95
N LEU A 123 -11.83 -2.34 9.09
CA LEU A 123 -11.29 -3.17 8.02
C LEU A 123 -12.28 -4.25 7.57
N GLY A 124 -13.12 -4.76 8.47
CA GLY A 124 -14.08 -5.82 8.16
C GLY A 124 -15.11 -5.42 7.10
N LYS A 125 -15.39 -4.12 6.92
CA LYS A 125 -16.25 -3.61 5.85
C LYS A 125 -15.60 -3.64 4.46
N HIS A 126 -14.28 -3.81 4.42
CA HIS A 126 -13.48 -3.88 3.19
C HIS A 126 -13.01 -5.30 2.88
N THR A 127 -13.20 -6.25 3.80
CA THR A 127 -12.84 -7.64 3.62
C THR A 127 -13.84 -8.33 2.69
N LEU A 128 -13.34 -9.05 1.69
CA LEU A 128 -14.19 -9.88 0.84
C LEU A 128 -14.70 -11.09 1.65
N PRO A 129 -15.95 -11.54 1.43
CA PRO A 129 -16.47 -12.75 2.09
C PRO A 129 -15.66 -14.02 1.78
N VAL A 130 -14.95 -14.00 0.65
CA VAL A 130 -14.09 -15.11 0.22
C VAL A 130 -12.77 -15.04 1.00
N SER A 131 -12.56 -16.00 1.88
CA SER A 131 -11.28 -16.23 2.54
C SER A 131 -10.64 -17.49 1.95
N LEU A 132 -9.34 -17.41 1.62
CA LEU A 132 -8.57 -18.57 1.18
C LEU A 132 -8.03 -19.29 2.41
N ALA A 133 -8.50 -20.51 2.65
CA ALA A 133 -8.17 -21.27 3.84
C ALA A 133 -7.72 -22.69 3.47
N ASP A 134 -6.69 -23.17 4.16
CA ASP A 134 -6.23 -24.54 3.99
C ASP A 134 -7.14 -25.58 4.67
N ALA A 135 -8.13 -25.14 5.45
CA ALA A 135 -8.99 -25.97 6.28
C ALA A 135 -10.10 -26.70 5.50
N THR A 136 -10.47 -26.24 4.30
CA THR A 136 -11.55 -26.84 3.50
C THR A 136 -11.08 -27.20 2.10
N GLU A 137 -11.75 -28.14 1.43
CA GLU A 137 -11.41 -28.54 0.05
C GLU A 137 -11.74 -27.44 -0.97
N ASP A 138 -12.72 -26.59 -0.67
CA ASP A 138 -13.17 -25.46 -1.48
C ASP A 138 -12.51 -24.12 -1.10
N GLY A 139 -11.62 -24.10 -0.11
CA GLY A 139 -10.92 -22.91 0.36
C GLY A 139 -9.77 -22.44 -0.53
N GLY A 140 -9.51 -23.13 -1.65
CA GLY A 140 -8.46 -22.77 -2.61
C GLY A 140 -8.85 -21.67 -3.59
N LEU A 141 -7.86 -21.09 -4.26
CA LEU A 141 -8.08 -20.07 -5.29
C LEU A 141 -8.92 -20.68 -6.42
N PHE A 142 -10.05 -20.04 -6.77
CA PHE A 142 -11.09 -20.56 -7.69
C PHE A 142 -11.95 -21.72 -7.16
N GLY A 143 -11.95 -21.99 -5.84
CA GLY A 143 -12.71 -23.10 -5.24
C GLY A 143 -12.08 -24.47 -5.49
N ILE A 144 -10.81 -24.50 -5.91
CA ILE A 144 -10.04 -25.72 -6.17
C ILE A 144 -8.66 -25.61 -5.53
N ARG A 145 -8.08 -26.75 -5.14
CA ARG A 145 -6.68 -26.82 -4.70
C ARG A 145 -5.81 -27.33 -5.85
N PHE A 146 -4.68 -26.67 -6.06
CA PHE A 146 -3.62 -27.20 -6.94
C PHE A 146 -2.83 -28.23 -6.13
N GLY A 147 -2.94 -29.51 -6.52
CA GLY A 147 -2.22 -30.63 -5.93
C GLY A 147 -0.88 -30.89 -6.58
#